data_AF-A0A857JME9-F1
#
_entry.id   AF-A0A857JME9-F1
#
_cell.length_a   1.000
_cell.length_b   1.000
_cell.length_c   1.000
_cell.angle_alpha   90.00
_cell.angle_beta   90.00
_cell.angle_gamma   90.00
#
_symmetry.space_group_name_H-M   'P 1'
#
loop_
_entity.id
_entity.type
_entity.pdbx_description
1 polymer ?
#
loop_
_entity_poly.entity_id
_entity_poly.type
_entity_poly.pdbx_seq_one_letter_code
_entity_poly.pdbx_strand_id
1 'polypeptide(L)'
;MAENLPSGLALVLCLFATAVFYIGCPNQQWFAKRYLTFLPSLLISLVLSLLAWWLLLNVMSGLSGVFTVLSLEMLFLGLIPFMPKYEKPLANTSKAKSSLVRGDSYANHQTQWLLKTIGMFLIGFPFAVFTSSLIGWMAPDSVPSDIRSQYIMWLIVPLWLTPLSLIFFSRRPLSVFIAFVTLTCVAFGLLQIIKFGG
;
A
#
# COMPACT_ATOMS: atom_id res chain seq x y z
N MET A 1 13.87 6.79 25.36
CA MET A 1 14.13 7.24 23.97
C MET A 1 15.06 6.32 23.18
N ALA A 2 15.94 5.52 23.81
CA ALA A 2 16.87 4.62 23.10
C ALA A 2 16.22 3.36 22.48
N GLU A 3 15.02 2.96 22.93
CA GLU A 3 14.34 1.73 22.48
C GLU A 3 13.80 1.80 21.03
N ASN A 4 13.63 3.00 20.46
CA ASN A 4 13.10 3.19 19.10
C ASN A 4 14.19 3.46 18.04
N LEU A 5 15.46 3.49 18.44
CA LEU A 5 16.57 3.74 17.53
C LEU A 5 16.71 2.66 16.43
N PRO A 6 16.64 1.34 16.72
CA PRO A 6 16.83 0.31 15.69
C PRO A 6 15.68 0.27 14.68
N SER A 7 14.44 0.52 15.12
CA SER A 7 13.26 0.54 14.25
C SER A 7 13.24 1.78 13.34
N GLY A 8 13.62 2.95 13.86
CA GLY A 8 13.76 4.17 13.06
C GLY A 8 14.85 4.04 11.98
N LEU A 9 16.00 3.45 12.31
CA LEU A 9 17.08 3.21 11.36
C LEU A 9 16.69 2.20 10.27
N ALA A 10 16.01 1.11 10.65
CA ALA A 10 15.50 0.13 9.68
C ALA A 10 14.54 0.76 8.66
N LEU A 11 13.66 1.67 9.11
CA LEU A 11 12.74 2.40 8.23
C LEU A 11 13.51 3.28 7.24
N VAL A 12 14.49 4.05 7.71
CA VAL A 12 15.34 4.90 6.87
C VAL A 12 16.09 4.06 5.83
N LEU A 13 16.62 2.89 6.21
CA LEU A 13 17.27 1.98 5.26
C LEU A 13 16.32 1.45 4.20
N CYS A 14 15.07 1.11 4.55
CA CYS A 14 14.05 0.70 3.58
C CYS A 14 13.70 1.83 2.59
N LEU A 15 13.62 3.08 3.07
CA LEU A 15 13.45 4.25 2.21
C LEU A 15 14.61 4.42 1.22
N PHE A 16 15.86 4.29 1.69
CA PHE A 16 17.02 4.38 0.83
C PHE A 16 17.10 3.21 -0.17
N ALA A 17 16.81 1.98 0.27
CA ALA A 17 16.80 0.79 -0.58
C ALA A 17 15.83 0.99 -1.76
N THR A 18 14.61 1.45 -1.48
CA THR A 18 13.59 1.69 -2.51
C THR A 18 13.93 2.87 -3.43
N ALA A 19 14.48 3.96 -2.89
CA ALA A 19 14.93 5.09 -3.70
C ALA A 19 16.05 4.68 -4.67
N VAL A 20 17.06 3.96 -4.18
CA VAL A 20 18.19 3.49 -5.01
C VAL A 20 17.71 2.52 -6.08
N PHE A 21 16.83 1.57 -5.72
CA PHE A 21 16.24 0.63 -6.66
C PHE A 21 15.49 1.36 -7.78
N TYR A 22 14.64 2.33 -7.42
CA TYR A 22 13.85 3.09 -8.39
C TYR A 22 14.72 3.92 -9.35
N ILE A 23 15.78 4.55 -8.85
CA ILE A 23 16.71 5.35 -9.67
C ILE A 23 17.44 4.48 -10.72
N GLY A 24 17.63 3.19 -10.45
CA GLY A 24 18.24 2.30 -11.42
C GLY A 24 17.25 1.61 -12.37
N CYS A 25 15.94 1.74 -12.16
CA CYS A 25 14.94 1.17 -13.06
C CYS A 25 14.97 1.85 -14.45
N PRO A 26 14.77 1.09 -15.55
CA PRO A 26 14.77 1.63 -16.91
C PRO A 26 13.59 2.59 -17.16
N ASN A 27 12.48 2.40 -16.46
CA ASN A 27 11.24 3.19 -16.60
C ASN A 27 11.05 4.22 -15.47
N GLN A 28 12.14 4.69 -14.85
CA GLN A 28 12.05 5.75 -13.84
C GLN A 28 11.48 7.04 -14.42
N GLN A 29 10.66 7.75 -13.66
CA GLN A 29 9.95 8.96 -14.10
C GLN A 29 10.53 10.26 -13.51
N TRP A 30 11.53 10.16 -12.63
CA TRP A 30 12.07 11.31 -11.90
C TRP A 30 13.24 11.99 -12.60
N PHE A 31 14.07 11.24 -13.34
CA PHE A 31 15.29 11.75 -13.95
C PHE A 31 15.32 11.49 -15.46
N ALA A 32 15.67 12.53 -16.23
CA ALA A 32 15.84 12.46 -17.69
C ALA A 32 17.08 11.66 -18.10
N LYS A 33 18.10 11.61 -17.24
CA LYS A 33 19.34 10.84 -17.43
C LYS A 33 19.44 9.77 -16.37
N ARG A 34 19.85 8.58 -16.80
CA ARG A 34 20.03 7.42 -15.92
C ARG A 34 21.40 7.49 -15.24
N TYR A 35 21.41 7.77 -13.94
CA TYR A 35 22.64 7.84 -13.13
C TYR A 35 23.18 6.46 -12.74
N LEU A 36 22.30 5.47 -12.56
CA LEU A 36 22.65 4.11 -12.16
C LEU A 36 22.08 3.08 -13.15
N THR A 37 22.89 2.08 -13.51
CA THR A 37 22.40 0.91 -14.24
C THR A 37 21.58 -0.01 -13.31
N PHE A 38 20.70 -0.83 -13.88
CA PHE A 38 19.75 -1.64 -13.10
C PHE A 38 20.46 -2.62 -12.15
N LEU A 39 21.48 -3.30 -12.66
CA LEU A 39 22.18 -4.34 -11.90
C LEU A 39 22.82 -3.81 -10.59
N PRO A 40 23.65 -2.75 -10.59
CA PRO A 40 24.22 -2.22 -9.35
C PRO A 40 23.14 -1.62 -8.43
N SER A 41 22.10 -0.97 -8.97
CA SER A 41 21.01 -0.46 -8.14
C SER A 41 20.26 -1.57 -7.39
N LEU A 42 20.05 -2.71 -8.04
CA LEU A 42 19.39 -3.87 -7.46
C LEU A 42 20.26 -4.47 -6.35
N LEU A 43 21.56 -4.63 -6.60
CA LEU A 43 22.49 -5.14 -5.59
C LEU A 43 22.58 -4.23 -4.37
N ILE A 44 22.69 -2.92 -4.57
CA ILE A 44 22.73 -1.95 -3.47
C ILE A 44 21.43 -1.99 -2.68
N SER A 45 20.27 -2.04 -3.35
CA SER A 45 18.98 -2.14 -2.68
C SER A 45 18.87 -3.41 -1.83
N LEU A 46 19.28 -4.57 -2.36
CA LEU A 46 19.21 -5.84 -1.66
C LEU A 46 20.09 -5.85 -0.41
N VAL A 47 21.30 -5.30 -0.49
CA VAL A 47 22.19 -5.15 0.68
C VAL A 47 21.55 -4.25 1.75
N LEU A 48 20.95 -3.13 1.35
CA LEU A 48 20.26 -2.22 2.27
C LEU A 48 19.04 -2.92 2.93
N SER A 49 18.29 -3.73 2.19
CA SER A 49 17.15 -4.51 2.70
C SER A 49 17.59 -5.57 3.71
N LEU A 50 18.71 -6.26 3.45
CA LEU A 50 19.28 -7.24 4.39
C LEU A 50 19.78 -6.56 5.67
N LEU A 51 20.38 -5.37 5.57
CA LEU A 51 20.78 -4.57 6.73
C LEU A 51 19.57 -4.10 7.55
N ALA A 52 18.50 -3.66 6.88
CA ALA A 52 17.25 -3.29 7.55
C ALA A 52 16.62 -4.49 8.27
N TRP A 53 16.60 -5.66 7.63
CA TRP A 53 16.12 -6.89 8.27
C TRP A 53 16.96 -7.26 9.49
N TRP A 54 18.30 -7.22 9.37
CA TRP A 54 19.20 -7.53 10.47
C TRP A 54 18.99 -6.61 11.68
N LEU A 55 18.74 -5.31 11.47
CA LEU A 55 18.40 -4.39 12.55
C LEU A 55 17.07 -4.74 13.22
N LEU A 56 16.07 -5.17 12.45
CA LEU A 56 14.76 -5.58 12.96
C LEU A 56 14.81 -6.88 13.78
N LEU A 57 15.83 -7.73 13.61
CA LEU A 57 16.03 -8.91 14.46
C LEU A 57 16.19 -8.55 15.95
N ASN A 58 16.63 -7.33 16.27
CA ASN A 58 16.74 -6.85 17.65
C ASN A 58 15.38 -6.50 18.28
N VAL A 59 14.32 -6.40 17.47
CA VAL A 59 12.99 -5.93 17.89
C VAL A 59 11.93 -7.00 17.70
N MET A 60 12.06 -7.86 16.68
CA MET A 60 11.04 -8.85 16.30
C MET A 60 11.65 -10.13 15.75
N SER A 61 10.83 -11.17 15.64
CA SER A 61 11.24 -12.47 15.09
C SER A 61 11.72 -12.34 13.64
N GLY A 62 12.63 -13.22 13.23
CA GLY A 62 13.24 -13.17 11.90
C GLY A 62 12.22 -13.16 10.77
N LEU A 63 11.19 -13.99 10.87
CA LEU A 63 10.10 -14.04 9.89
C LEU A 63 9.34 -12.70 9.83
N SER A 64 8.98 -12.13 10.99
CA SER A 64 8.29 -10.83 11.08
C SER A 64 9.14 -9.69 10.51
N GLY A 65 10.46 -9.74 10.71
CA GLY A 65 11.39 -8.77 10.17
C GLY A 65 11.40 -8.76 8.64
N VAL A 66 11.48 -9.94 8.00
CA VAL A 66 11.43 -10.04 6.53
C VAL A 66 10.11 -9.47 5.99
N PHE A 67 8.98 -9.85 6.61
CA PHE A 67 7.66 -9.34 6.20
C PHE A 67 7.54 -7.83 6.34
N THR A 68 8.12 -7.27 7.40
CA THR A 68 8.10 -5.82 7.64
C THR A 68 8.89 -5.08 6.58
N VAL A 69 10.10 -5.56 6.24
CA VAL A 69 10.92 -4.98 5.16
C VAL A 69 10.18 -5.03 3.82
N LEU A 70 9.65 -6.20 3.44
CA LEU A 70 8.89 -6.33 2.18
C LEU A 70 7.68 -5.41 2.14
N SER A 71 6.92 -5.31 3.23
CA SER A 71 5.72 -4.45 3.30
C SER A 71 6.09 -2.97 3.17
N LEU A 72 7.17 -2.53 3.82
CA LEU A 72 7.67 -1.16 3.69
C LEU A 72 8.16 -0.87 2.27
N GLU A 73 8.86 -1.80 1.65
CA GLU A 73 9.33 -1.64 0.26
C GLU A 73 8.16 -1.56 -0.72
N MET A 74 7.16 -2.44 -0.59
CA MET A 74 5.94 -2.38 -1.40
C MET A 74 5.19 -1.06 -1.21
N LEU A 75 5.09 -0.58 0.03
CA LEU A 75 4.45 0.69 0.35
C LEU A 75 5.21 1.87 -0.30
N PHE A 76 6.54 1.93 -0.15
CA PHE A 76 7.33 3.00 -0.73
C PHE A 76 7.30 2.99 -2.26
N LEU A 77 7.45 1.82 -2.90
CA LEU A 77 7.31 1.69 -4.35
C LEU A 77 5.92 2.11 -4.84
N GLY A 78 4.87 1.83 -4.06
CA GLY A 78 3.50 2.28 -4.35
C GLY A 78 3.29 3.79 -4.21
N LEU A 79 4.10 4.48 -3.39
CA LEU A 79 4.02 5.94 -3.19
C LEU A 79 4.79 6.73 -4.24
N ILE A 80 5.81 6.15 -4.87
CA ILE A 80 6.62 6.79 -5.92
C ILE A 80 5.80 7.41 -7.06
N PRO A 81 4.76 6.77 -7.65
CA PRO A 81 3.97 7.36 -8.73
C PRO A 81 3.13 8.57 -8.29
N PHE A 82 2.97 8.81 -6.99
CA PHE A 82 2.28 9.98 -6.45
C PHE A 82 3.23 11.16 -6.20
N MET A 83 4.55 10.96 -6.26
CA MET A 83 5.49 12.08 -6.16
C MET A 83 5.45 12.91 -7.46
N PRO A 84 5.38 14.25 -7.36
CA PRO A 84 5.27 15.12 -8.53
C PRO A 84 6.44 14.89 -9.48
N LYS A 85 6.14 14.74 -10.77
CA LYS A 85 7.18 14.64 -11.81
C LYS A 85 8.05 15.90 -11.77
N TYR A 86 9.36 15.73 -11.62
CA TYR A 86 10.33 16.83 -11.75
C TYR A 86 10.52 17.25 -13.21
N GLU A 87 10.10 16.41 -14.15
CA GLU A 87 10.17 16.72 -15.57
C GLU A 87 8.95 17.53 -16.00
N LYS A 88 9.20 18.73 -16.54
CA LYS A 88 8.17 19.46 -17.29
C LYS A 88 7.73 18.56 -18.46
N PRO A 89 6.43 18.36 -18.69
CA PRO A 89 5.99 17.64 -19.88
C PRO A 89 6.65 18.29 -21.09
N LEU A 90 7.25 17.47 -21.98
CA LEU A 90 7.87 17.95 -23.21
C LEU A 90 6.90 18.93 -23.88
N ALA A 91 7.25 20.22 -23.84
CA ALA A 91 6.47 21.24 -24.52
C ALA A 91 6.54 20.86 -26.00
N ASN A 92 5.40 20.56 -26.60
CA ASN A 92 5.32 20.19 -28.00
C ASN A 92 5.88 21.36 -28.83
N THR A 93 7.11 21.23 -29.31
CA THR A 93 7.80 22.24 -30.12
C THR A 93 7.24 22.30 -31.55
N SER A 94 6.36 21.36 -31.90
CA SER A 94 5.60 21.42 -33.14
C SER A 94 4.50 22.48 -33.02
N LYS A 95 4.56 23.51 -33.87
CA LYS A 95 3.44 24.44 -34.15
C LYS A 95 2.20 23.73 -34.72
N ALA A 96 2.24 22.41 -34.93
CA ALA A 96 1.06 21.64 -35.27
C ALA A 96 0.17 21.51 -34.03
N LYS A 97 -0.96 22.22 -34.01
CA LYS A 97 -2.05 21.95 -33.08
C LYS A 97 -2.35 20.45 -33.15
N SER A 98 -2.21 19.76 -32.02
CA SER A 98 -2.64 18.37 -31.88
C SER A 98 -4.10 18.28 -32.32
N SER A 99 -4.37 17.58 -33.44
CA SER A 99 -5.74 17.31 -33.91
C SER A 99 -6.47 16.31 -33.02
N LEU A 100 -5.73 15.62 -32.14
CA LEU A 100 -6.29 14.75 -31.13
C LEU A 100 -6.90 15.61 -30.03
N VAL A 101 -8.20 15.85 -30.15
CA VAL A 101 -9.04 16.33 -29.04
C VAL A 101 -9.04 15.22 -28.00
N ARG A 102 -8.49 15.50 -26.81
CA ARG A 102 -8.54 14.57 -25.68
C ARG A 102 -10.02 14.38 -25.35
N GLY A 103 -10.58 13.21 -25.68
CA GLY A 103 -12.01 12.96 -25.49
C GLY A 103 -12.41 13.13 -24.03
N ASP A 104 -13.58 13.70 -23.78
CA ASP A 104 -14.11 14.01 -22.44
C ASP A 104 -14.10 12.80 -21.49
N SER A 105 -14.13 11.58 -22.06
CA SER A 105 -14.00 10.32 -21.32
C SER A 105 -12.67 10.19 -20.56
N TYR A 106 -11.56 10.68 -21.13
CA TYR A 106 -10.23 10.67 -20.48
C TYR A 106 -10.16 11.68 -19.32
N ALA A 107 -10.76 12.86 -19.49
CA ALA A 107 -10.81 13.87 -18.43
C ALA A 107 -11.64 13.36 -17.23
N ASN A 108 -12.81 12.76 -17.48
CA ASN A 108 -13.66 12.17 -16.44
C ASN A 108 -13.01 10.95 -15.75
N HIS A 109 -12.26 10.10 -16.48
CA HIS A 109 -11.54 8.96 -15.87
C HIS A 109 -10.39 9.42 -14.96
N GLN A 110 -9.65 10.47 -15.34
CA GLN A 110 -8.53 10.98 -14.55
C GLN A 110 -8.95 11.67 -13.25
N THR A 111 -10.21 12.09 -13.10
CA THR A 111 -10.67 12.74 -11.87
C THR A 111 -11.15 11.74 -10.81
N GLN A 112 -11.60 10.55 -11.22
CA GLN A 112 -12.24 9.60 -10.28
C GLN A 112 -11.30 8.54 -9.69
N TRP A 113 -10.14 8.25 -10.31
CA TRP A 113 -9.25 7.20 -9.80
C TRP A 113 -8.73 7.51 -8.39
N LEU A 114 -8.37 8.76 -8.11
CA LEU A 114 -7.81 9.15 -6.81
C LEU A 114 -8.87 9.04 -5.71
N LEU A 115 -10.13 9.41 -6.01
CA LEU A 115 -11.27 9.20 -5.12
C LEU A 115 -11.56 7.71 -4.89
N LYS A 116 -11.50 6.87 -5.94
CA LYS A 116 -11.67 5.41 -5.84
C LYS A 116 -10.59 4.78 -4.95
N THR A 117 -9.33 5.15 -5.16
CA THR A 117 -8.20 4.64 -4.39
C THR A 117 -8.27 5.10 -2.94
N ILE A 118 -8.33 6.40 -2.67
CA ILE A 118 -8.34 6.92 -1.29
C ILE A 118 -9.58 6.43 -0.54
N GLY A 119 -10.74 6.44 -1.19
CA GLY A 119 -11.98 6.00 -0.59
C GLY A 119 -11.94 4.54 -0.15
N MET A 120 -11.53 3.65 -1.05
CA MET A 120 -11.47 2.21 -0.73
C MET A 120 -10.26 1.82 0.11
N PHE A 121 -9.18 2.59 0.05
CA PHE A 121 -8.04 2.42 0.94
C PHE A 121 -8.44 2.69 2.40
N LEU A 122 -9.08 3.84 2.65
CA LEU A 122 -9.48 4.26 4.00
C LEU A 122 -10.62 3.42 4.58
N ILE A 123 -11.64 3.08 3.79
CA ILE A 123 -12.79 2.28 4.27
C ILE A 123 -12.53 0.77 4.20
N GLY A 124 -11.75 0.32 3.22
CA GLY A 124 -11.43 -1.09 3.08
C GLY A 124 -10.63 -1.63 4.27
N PHE A 125 -9.78 -0.81 4.89
CA PHE A 125 -8.95 -1.23 6.01
C PHE A 125 -9.77 -1.62 7.26
N PRO A 126 -10.64 -0.75 7.83
CA PRO A 126 -11.47 -1.12 8.97
C PRO A 126 -12.43 -2.28 8.64
N PHE A 127 -12.92 -2.37 7.40
CA PHE A 127 -13.69 -3.53 6.94
C PHE A 127 -12.87 -4.83 6.94
N ALA A 128 -11.63 -4.79 6.46
CA ALA A 128 -10.72 -5.96 6.45
C ALA A 128 -10.36 -6.42 7.86
N VAL A 129 -10.14 -5.48 8.78
CA VAL A 129 -9.87 -5.78 10.20
C VAL A 129 -11.09 -6.42 10.86
N PHE A 130 -12.29 -5.88 10.62
CA PHE A 130 -13.51 -6.47 11.17
C PHE A 130 -13.75 -7.88 10.64
N THR A 131 -13.63 -8.08 9.32
CA THR A 131 -13.87 -9.39 8.69
C THR A 131 -12.80 -10.42 9.07
N SER A 132 -11.52 -10.04 9.16
CA SER A 132 -10.45 -10.93 9.62
C SER A 132 -10.64 -11.33 11.09
N SER A 133 -11.10 -10.41 11.93
CA SER A 133 -11.42 -10.71 13.34
C SER A 133 -12.63 -11.63 13.48
N LEU A 134 -13.66 -11.49 12.64
CA LEU A 134 -14.82 -12.39 12.62
C LEU A 134 -14.41 -13.82 12.24
N ILE A 135 -13.53 -13.96 11.25
CA ILE A 135 -12.96 -15.27 10.86
C ILE A 135 -12.11 -15.83 12.00
N GLY A 136 -11.31 -14.99 12.67
CA GLY A 136 -10.53 -15.38 13.84
C GLY A 136 -11.37 -15.85 15.02
N TRP A 137 -12.57 -15.30 15.21
CA TRP A 137 -13.53 -15.72 16.22
C TRP A 137 -14.18 -17.08 15.92
N MET A 138 -14.31 -17.44 14.64
CA MET A 138 -14.81 -18.76 14.22
C MET A 138 -13.75 -19.88 14.37
N ALA A 139 -12.50 -19.54 14.69
CA ALA A 139 -11.44 -20.52 14.85
C ALA A 139 -11.60 -21.33 16.16
N PRO A 140 -11.31 -22.65 16.16
CA PRO A 140 -11.40 -23.48 17.36
C PRO A 140 -10.54 -22.96 18.52
N ASP A 141 -11.01 -23.11 19.75
CA ASP A 141 -10.29 -22.71 20.98
C ASP A 141 -9.05 -23.54 21.27
N SER A 142 -8.88 -24.67 20.57
CA SER A 142 -7.68 -25.50 20.63
C SER A 142 -6.46 -24.87 19.92
N VAL A 143 -6.65 -23.79 19.15
CA VAL A 143 -5.57 -23.12 18.43
C VAL A 143 -4.86 -22.13 19.35
N PRO A 144 -3.52 -22.24 19.52
CA PRO A 144 -2.73 -21.27 20.27
C PRO A 144 -2.95 -19.82 19.80
N SER A 145 -2.96 -18.87 20.75
CA SER A 145 -3.18 -17.45 20.49
C SER A 145 -2.20 -16.84 19.47
N ASP A 146 -0.96 -17.32 19.47
CA ASP A 146 0.10 -16.80 18.60
C ASP A 146 -0.14 -17.19 17.14
N ILE A 147 -0.60 -18.42 16.90
CA ILE A 147 -0.94 -18.91 15.56
C ILE A 147 -2.20 -18.20 15.07
N ARG A 148 -3.18 -18.02 15.97
CA ARG A 148 -4.44 -17.31 15.67
C ARG A 148 -4.18 -15.85 15.26
N SER A 149 -3.33 -15.14 15.99
CA SER A 149 -2.98 -13.74 15.68
C SER A 149 -2.19 -13.62 14.37
N GLN A 150 -1.26 -14.52 14.09
CA GLN A 150 -0.58 -14.59 12.79
C GLN A 150 -1.56 -14.83 11.65
N TYR A 151 -2.48 -15.78 11.80
CA TYR A 151 -3.49 -16.05 10.78
C TYR A 151 -4.38 -14.83 10.48
N ILE A 152 -4.86 -14.13 11.52
CA ILE A 152 -5.64 -12.90 11.37
C ILE A 152 -4.83 -11.81 10.67
N MET A 153 -3.56 -11.63 11.06
CA MET A 153 -2.66 -10.65 10.45
C MET A 153 -2.51 -10.87 8.94
N TRP A 154 -2.38 -12.12 8.52
CA TRP A 154 -2.20 -12.48 7.11
C TRP A 154 -3.49 -12.35 6.29
N LEU A 155 -4.65 -12.48 6.91
CA LEU A 155 -5.94 -12.31 6.26
C LEU A 155 -6.28 -10.84 5.97
N ILE A 156 -5.77 -9.89 6.76
CA ILE A 156 -6.09 -8.47 6.59
C ILE A 156 -5.71 -7.98 5.18
N VAL A 157 -4.51 -8.32 4.70
CA VAL A 157 -4.01 -7.85 3.39
C VAL A 157 -4.88 -8.29 2.21
N PRO A 158 -5.17 -9.60 2.00
CA PRO A 158 -6.04 -10.03 0.91
C PRO A 158 -7.48 -9.49 1.07
N LEU A 159 -8.01 -9.44 2.29
CA LEU A 159 -9.35 -8.87 2.54
C LEU A 159 -9.40 -7.36 2.29
N TRP A 160 -8.28 -6.65 2.44
CA TRP A 160 -8.16 -5.23 2.16
C TRP A 160 -7.97 -4.93 0.68
N LEU A 161 -7.19 -5.73 -0.03
CA LEU A 161 -6.95 -5.56 -1.47
C LEU A 161 -8.15 -5.96 -2.33
N THR A 162 -8.99 -6.88 -1.87
CA THR A 162 -10.21 -7.31 -2.57
C THR A 162 -11.17 -6.14 -2.87
N PRO A 163 -11.63 -5.35 -1.88
CA PRO A 163 -12.50 -4.20 -2.15
C PRO A 163 -11.78 -3.08 -2.93
N LEU A 164 -10.46 -2.93 -2.71
CA LEU A 164 -9.63 -1.96 -3.42
C LEU A 164 -9.49 -2.30 -4.91
N SER A 165 -9.50 -3.58 -5.29
CA SER A 165 -9.51 -4.00 -6.71
C SER A 165 -10.92 -3.94 -7.32
N LEU A 166 -11.96 -4.36 -6.59
CA LEU A 166 -13.35 -4.39 -7.06
C LEU A 166 -13.89 -3.01 -7.47
N ILE A 167 -13.45 -1.93 -6.82
CA ILE A 167 -13.88 -0.56 -7.17
C ILE A 167 -13.43 -0.13 -8.57
N PHE A 168 -12.32 -0.69 -9.08
CA PHE A 168 -11.85 -0.41 -10.43
C PHE A 168 -12.66 -1.16 -11.49
N PHE A 169 -13.25 -2.30 -11.15
CA PHE A 169 -14.20 -3.01 -12.02
C PHE A 169 -15.60 -2.36 -12.02
N SER A 170 -15.91 -1.54 -11.02
CA SER A 170 -17.21 -0.86 -10.94
C SER A 170 -17.30 0.35 -11.86
N ARG A 171 -18.33 0.35 -12.72
CA ARG A 171 -18.74 1.51 -13.54
C ARG A 171 -19.34 2.65 -12.70
N ARG A 172 -19.86 2.36 -11.50
CA ARG A 172 -20.48 3.33 -10.58
C ARG A 172 -19.80 3.30 -9.20
N PRO A 173 -18.66 3.99 -9.03
CA PRO A 173 -17.86 3.88 -7.81
C PRO A 173 -18.59 4.36 -6.56
N LEU A 174 -19.43 5.41 -6.67
CA LEU A 174 -20.19 5.93 -5.53
C LEU A 174 -21.13 4.89 -4.92
N SER A 175 -21.79 4.06 -5.74
CA SER A 175 -22.71 3.04 -5.21
C SER A 175 -21.97 1.96 -4.42
N VAL A 176 -20.80 1.53 -4.90
CA VAL A 176 -19.96 0.54 -4.20
C VAL A 176 -19.36 1.16 -2.95
N PHE A 177 -18.91 2.40 -3.03
CA PHE A 177 -18.39 3.16 -1.90
C PHE A 177 -19.43 3.30 -0.78
N ILE A 178 -20.66 3.73 -1.11
CA ILE A 178 -21.75 3.85 -0.14
C ILE A 178 -22.10 2.48 0.47
N ALA A 179 -22.11 1.41 -0.32
CA ALA A 179 -22.34 0.06 0.17
C ALA A 179 -21.27 -0.39 1.18
N PHE A 180 -19.99 -0.10 0.91
CA PHE A 180 -18.90 -0.42 1.83
C PHE A 180 -18.91 0.44 3.10
N VAL A 181 -19.22 1.73 2.99
CA VAL A 181 -19.39 2.62 4.14
C VAL A 181 -20.53 2.11 5.02
N THR A 182 -21.70 1.83 4.43
CA THR A 182 -22.87 1.33 5.18
C THR A 182 -22.58 -0.01 5.83
N LEU A 183 -21.95 -0.95 5.13
CA LEU A 183 -21.56 -2.24 5.69
C LEU A 183 -20.58 -2.09 6.86
N THR A 184 -19.60 -1.19 6.75
CA THR A 184 -18.64 -0.90 7.81
C THR A 184 -19.33 -0.25 9.01
N CYS A 185 -20.18 0.77 8.79
CA CYS A 185 -20.94 1.42 9.85
C CYS A 185 -21.87 0.43 10.58
N VAL A 186 -22.54 -0.47 9.85
CA VAL A 186 -23.39 -1.51 10.45
C VAL A 186 -22.56 -2.47 11.29
N ALA A 187 -21.41 -2.93 10.78
CA ALA A 187 -20.51 -3.83 11.51
C ALA A 187 -20.03 -3.23 12.83
N PHE A 188 -19.54 -1.98 12.81
CA PHE A 188 -19.10 -1.30 14.03
C PHE A 188 -20.27 -0.91 14.94
N GLY A 189 -21.44 -0.57 14.38
CA GLY A 189 -22.66 -0.31 15.15
C GLY A 189 -23.14 -1.53 15.92
N LEU A 190 -23.14 -2.71 15.29
CA LEU A 190 -23.47 -3.98 15.94
C LEU A 190 -22.50 -4.30 17.09
N LEU A 191 -21.20 -4.08 16.89
CA LEU A 191 -20.21 -4.26 17.97
C LEU A 191 -20.46 -3.33 19.16
N GLN A 192 -20.83 -2.07 18.92
CA GLN A 192 -21.17 -1.14 20.00
C GLN A 192 -22.42 -1.60 20.76
N ILE A 193 -23.45 -2.07 20.06
CA ILE A 193 -24.67 -2.60 20.71
C ILE A 193 -24.35 -3.81 21.58
N ILE A 194 -23.54 -4.75 21.09
CA ILE A 194 -23.13 -5.94 21.85
C ILE A 194 -22.29 -5.55 23.08
N LYS A 195 -21.40 -4.56 22.94
CA LYS A 195 -20.51 -4.12 24.03
C LYS A 195 -21.21 -3.29 25.11
N PHE A 196 -22.24 -2.52 24.75
CA PHE A 196 -23.00 -1.70 25.70
C PHE A 196 -24.26 -2.39 26.24
N GLY A 197 -24.69 -3.51 25.63
CA GLY A 197 -25.88 -4.28 26.02
C GLY A 197 -25.60 -5.52 26.88
N GLY A 198 -24.34 -5.78 27.25
CA GLY A 198 -23.92 -6.82 28.20
C GLY A 198 -23.11 -6.21 29.33
#